data_AF-I0QRN2-F1
#
_entry.id   AF-I0QRN2-F1
#
_cell.length_a   1.000
_cell.length_b   1.000
_cell.length_c   1.000
_cell.angle_alpha   90.00
_cell.angle_beta   90.00
_cell.angle_gamma   90.00
#
_symmetry.space_group_name_H-M   'P 1'
#
loop_
_entity.id
_entity.type
_entity.pdbx_description
1 polymer ?
#
loop_
_entity_poly.entity_id
_entity_poly.type
_entity_poly.pdbx_seq_one_letter_code
_entity_poly.pdbx_strand_id
1 'polypeptide(L)' 'MARRYDIGTAFDRAVKMSPKGKRTVTTVDFVAELKKVNWDWSLKQANEWIEHYTHNFSDISTQEGEARTFFMFNYGGGR' A
#
# COMPACT_ATOMS: atom_id res chain seq x y z
N MET A 1 -22.18 -3.08 4.59
CA MET A 1 -21.62 -3.44 3.28
C MET A 1 -20.30 -2.73 3.10
N ALA A 2 -19.19 -3.45 3.02
CA ALA A 2 -17.93 -2.84 2.64
C ALA A 2 -17.98 -2.48 1.15
N ARG A 3 -17.80 -1.20 0.82
CA ARG A 3 -17.80 -0.69 -0.55
C ARG A 3 -16.39 -0.82 -1.10
N ARG A 4 -16.25 -0.96 -2.41
CA ARG A 4 -14.94 -1.03 -3.08
C ARG A 4 -14.04 0.19 -2.81
N TYR A 5 -14.64 1.31 -2.40
CA TYR A 5 -13.94 2.50 -1.88
C TYR A 5 -13.19 2.27 -0.57
N ASP A 6 -13.65 1.36 0.29
CA ASP A 6 -13.03 1.07 1.60
C ASP A 6 -11.63 0.48 1.44
N ILE A 7 -11.36 -0.20 0.33
CA ILE A 7 -10.02 -0.74 -0.01
C ILE A 7 -9.04 0.42 -0.23
N GLY A 8 -9.45 1.43 -1.00
CA GLY A 8 -8.62 2.63 -1.22
C GLY A 8 -8.40 3.42 0.08
N THR A 9 -9.43 3.53 0.92
CA THR A 9 -9.31 4.16 2.24
C THR A 9 -8.40 3.36 3.19
N ALA A 10 -8.48 2.04 3.18
CA ALA A 10 -7.60 1.17 3.95
C ALA A 10 -6.14 1.31 3.48
N PHE A 11 -5.92 1.42 2.16
CA PHE A 11 -4.60 1.67 1.60
C PHE A 11 -4.03 3.01 2.08
N ASP A 12 -4.78 4.10 1.96
CA ASP A 12 -4.34 5.44 2.39
C ASP A 12 -3.98 5.46 3.89
N ARG A 13 -4.76 4.77 4.73
CA ARG A 13 -4.46 4.59 6.16
C ARG A 13 -3.21 3.78 6.43
N ALA A 14 -2.90 2.80 5.58
CA ALA A 14 -1.68 2.01 5.68
C ALA A 14 -0.44 2.79 5.20
N VAL A 15 -0.61 3.87 4.43
CA VAL A 15 0.50 4.72 4.01
C VAL A 15 1.04 5.50 5.21
N LYS A 16 2.29 5.24 5.56
CA LYS A 16 3.02 5.94 6.63
C LYS A 16 3.94 6.99 6.03
N MET A 17 3.91 8.19 6.60
CA MET A 17 4.85 9.25 6.25
C MET A 17 6.04 9.21 7.19
N SER A 18 7.23 8.97 6.64
CA SER A 18 8.49 9.04 7.39
C SER A 18 8.87 10.49 7.70
N PRO A 19 9.74 10.72 8.71
CA PRO A 19 10.21 12.06 9.08
C PRO A 19 10.91 12.82 7.93
N LYS A 20 11.41 12.09 6.93
CA LYS A 20 12.06 12.64 5.73
C LYS A 20 11.06 13.03 4.63
N GLY A 21 9.76 13.04 4.92
CA GLY A 21 8.69 13.37 3.97
C GLY A 21 8.39 12.26 2.96
N LYS A 22 9.05 11.10 3.08
CA LYS A 22 8.84 9.93 2.22
C LYS A 22 7.61 9.17 2.68
N ARG A 23 6.68 8.86 1.76
CA ARG A 23 5.52 8.01 2.03
C ARG A 23 5.85 6.56 1.68
N THR A 24 5.65 5.66 2.63
CA THR A 24 5.91 4.22 2.48
C THR A 24 4.70 3.45 2.96
N VAL A 25 4.40 2.33 2.31
CA VAL A 25 3.32 1.42 2.69
C VAL A 25 3.86 0.00 2.71
N THR A 26 3.48 -0.78 3.70
CA THR A 26 3.81 -2.20 3.76
C THR A 26 2.56 -3.02 3.46
N THR A 27 2.73 -4.13 2.76
CA THR A 27 1.62 -5.05 2.46
C THR A 27 0.96 -5.57 3.74
N VAL A 28 1.75 -5.75 4.80
CA VAL A 28 1.28 -6.18 6.11
C VAL A 28 0.35 -5.15 6.75
N ASP A 29 0.75 -3.87 6.74
CA ASP A 29 -0.12 -2.78 7.24
C ASP A 29 -1.39 -2.68 6.40
N PHE A 30 -1.28 -2.83 5.07
CA PHE A 30 -2.44 -2.76 4.19
C PHE A 30 -3.47 -3.89 4.47
N VAL A 31 -3.01 -5.14 4.61
CA VAL A 31 -3.88 -6.26 4.99
C VAL A 31 -4.48 -6.07 6.39
N ALA A 32 -3.72 -5.49 7.33
CA ALA A 32 -4.23 -5.20 8.67
C ALA A 32 -5.37 -4.15 8.63
N GLU A 33 -5.24 -3.10 7.82
CA GLU A 33 -6.32 -2.12 7.61
C GLU A 33 -7.52 -2.72 6.88
N LEU A 34 -7.29 -3.60 5.90
CA LEU A 34 -8.35 -4.32 5.20
C LEU A 34 -9.17 -5.21 6.16
N LYS A 35 -8.52 -5.90 7.09
CA LYS A 35 -9.24 -6.70 8.10
C LYS A 35 -10.17 -5.86 8.96
N LYS A 36 -9.82 -4.60 9.26
CA LYS A 36 -10.68 -3.67 10.02
C LYS A 36 -11.97 -3.30 9.26
N VAL A 37 -11.92 -3.32 7.93
CA VAL A 37 -13.08 -3.06 7.06
C VAL A 37 -13.77 -4.35 6.60
N ASN A 38 -13.55 -5.48 7.30
CA ASN A 38 -14.09 -6.81 6.99
C ASN A 38 -13.63 -7.37 5.63
N TRP A 39 -12.42 -7.02 5.18
CA TRP A 39 -11.78 -7.62 4.01
C TRP A 39 -10.64 -8.53 4.46
N ASP A 40 -10.72 -9.82 4.13
CA ASP A 40 -9.66 -10.79 4.39
C ASP A 40 -8.91 -11.07 3.09
N TRP A 41 -7.78 -10.39 2.89
CA TRP A 41 -6.90 -10.55 1.73
C TRP A 41 -5.57 -11.17 2.14
N SER A 42 -5.02 -11.99 1.25
CA SER A 42 -3.63 -12.45 1.38
C SER A 42 -2.65 -11.32 1.04
N LEU A 43 -1.40 -11.47 1.50
CA LEU A 43 -0.33 -10.54 1.15
C LEU A 43 -0.12 -10.48 -0.38
N LYS A 44 -0.19 -11.63 -1.06
CA LYS A 44 -0.16 -11.68 -2.53
C LYS A 44 -1.27 -10.85 -3.19
N GLN A 45 -2.53 -10.97 -2.74
CA GLN A 45 -3.65 -10.19 -3.30
C GLN A 45 -3.47 -8.69 -3.06
N ALA A 46 -2.98 -8.32 -1.87
CA ALA A 46 -2.66 -6.95 -1.55
C ALA A 46 -1.55 -6.39 -2.46
N ASN A 47 -0.50 -7.19 -2.74
CA ASN A 47 0.57 -6.82 -3.68
C ASN A 47 0.02 -6.59 -5.09
N GLU A 48 -0.76 -7.54 -5.62
CA GLU A 48 -1.39 -7.42 -6.95
C GLU A 48 -2.27 -6.17 -7.04
N TRP A 49 -3.00 -5.84 -5.98
CA TRP A 49 -3.81 -4.63 -5.94
C TRP A 49 -2.95 -3.36 -5.96
N ILE A 50 -1.87 -3.30 -5.17
CA ILE A 50 -0.97 -2.15 -5.15
C ILE A 50 -0.34 -1.95 -6.54
N GLU A 51 0.14 -3.02 -7.17
CA GLU A 51 0.73 -2.97 -8.52
C GLU A 51 -0.28 -2.54 -9.59
N HIS A 52 -1.54 -2.98 -9.50
CA HIS A 52 -2.58 -2.62 -10.48
C HIS A 52 -3.18 -1.23 -10.29
N TYR A 53 -3.35 -0.77 -9.04
CA TYR A 53 -4.11 0.45 -8.74
C TYR A 53 -3.23 1.65 -8.39
N THR A 54 -1.96 1.44 -8.03
CA THR A 54 -1.06 2.53 -7.60
C THR A 54 0.16 2.65 -8.50
N HIS A 55 0.14 3.65 -9.40
CA HIS A 55 1.25 3.88 -10.32
C HIS A 55 2.41 4.67 -9.69
N ASN A 56 2.16 5.40 -8.60
CA ASN A 56 3.15 6.24 -7.92
C ASN A 56 3.94 5.50 -6.83
N PHE A 57 3.71 4.21 -6.66
CA PHE A 57 4.38 3.39 -5.66
C PHE A 57 5.29 2.37 -6.35
N SER A 58 6.55 2.33 -5.93
CA SER A 58 7.52 1.33 -6.38
C SER A 58 7.83 0.39 -5.24
N ASP A 59 7.96 -0.90 -5.55
CA ASP A 59 8.44 -1.90 -4.60
C ASP A 59 9.92 -1.62 -4.26
N ILE A 60 10.19 -1.48 -2.98
CA ILE A 60 11.53 -1.31 -2.39
C ILE A 60 11.82 -2.40 -1.37
N SER A 61 11.07 -3.51 -1.40
CA SER A 61 11.28 -4.62 -0.48
C SER A 61 12.71 -5.16 -0.61
N THR A 62 13.37 -5.26 0.54
CA THR A 62 14.72 -5.84 0.66
C THR A 62 14.69 -7.27 1.20
N GLN A 63 13.51 -7.75 1.60
CA GLN A 63 13.30 -9.08 2.17
C GLN A 63 12.61 -9.98 1.14
N GLU A 64 13.08 -11.22 1.01
CA GLU A 64 12.40 -12.24 0.22
C GLU A 64 11.11 -12.67 0.93
N GLY A 65 9.96 -12.41 0.31
CA GLY A 65 8.65 -12.81 0.84
C GLY A 65 7.48 -12.06 0.23
N GLU A 66 6.27 -12.39 0.70
CA GLU A 66 5.04 -11.69 0.29
C GLU A 66 4.85 -10.35 1.03
N ALA A 67 5.58 -10.14 2.13
CA ALA A 67 5.59 -8.90 2.89
C ALA A 67 6.46 -7.84 2.19
N ARG A 68 5.91 -7.25 1.14
CA ARG A 68 6.59 -6.21 0.36
C ARG A 68 6.43 -4.84 1.01
N THR A 69 7.38 -3.96 0.69
CA THR A 69 7.37 -2.57 1.13
C THR A 69 7.41 -1.70 -0.11
N PHE A 70 6.41 -0.85 -0.28
CA PHE A 70 6.33 0.06 -1.40
C PHE A 70 6.61 1.48 -0.92
N PHE A 71 7.37 2.21 -1.72
CA PHE A 71 7.67 3.61 -1.50
C PHE A 71 6.99 4.46 -2.57
N MET A 72 6.30 5.52 -2.15
CA MET A 72 5.75 6.50 -3.07
C MET A 72 6.89 7.35 -3.61
N PHE A 73 7.21 7.16 -4.88
CA PHE A 73 8.17 8.01 -5.55
C PHE A 73 7.43 9.23 -6.08
N ASN A 74 7.74 10.39 -5.51
CA ASN A 74 7.33 11.65 -6.11
C ASN A 74 8.10 11.79 -7.42
N TYR A 75 7.43 11.61 -8.56
CA TYR A 75 7.87 12.24 -9.79
C TYR A 75 7.88 13.75 -9.51
N GLY A 76 9.06 14.28 -9.19
CA GLY A 76 9.27 15.71 -8.98
C GLY A 76 8.65 16.47 -10.15
N GLY A 77 7.85 17.47 -9.83
CA GLY A 77 7.06 18.23 -10.78
C GLY A 77 7.90 18.68 -11.97
N GLY A 78 7.66 18.05 -13.12
CA GLY A 78 8.05 18.60 -14.41
C GLY A 78 7.06 19.69 -14.77
N ARG A 79 7.36 20.94 -14.42
CA ARG A 79 6.88 22.11 -15.13
C ARG A 79 8.07 22.82 -15.74
#